data_AF-A0A2V9S4N1-F1
#
_entry.id   AF-A0A2V9S4N1-F1
#
_cell.length_a   1.000
_cell.length_b   1.000
_cell.length_c   1.000
_cell.angle_alpha   90.00
_cell.angle_beta   90.00
_cell.angle_gamma   90.00
#
_symmetry.space_group_name_H-M   'P 1'
#
loop_
_entity.id
_entity.type
_entity.pdbx_description
1 polymer ?
#
loop_
_entity_poly.entity_id
_entity_poly.type
_entity_poly.pdbx_seq_one_letter_code
_entity_poly.pdbx_strand_id
1 'polypeptide(L)'
;MSDELNLHQEHDEVSYEREDLSPRGIFAFLIGLALVGVLIHFALKGMYGYLDSYQKQHQPPLNPMASQTENDSRKVSNADIARFPQPRLETNERLEINDFRLQEEKTLNSYGWVDKQAGVARIPIDRAMELLAQRGLPTRPQAGAVPPSPLNTARQVATRSDTSQSPKPSKKGKEVKQ
;
A
#
# COMPACT_ATOMS: atom_id res chain seq x y z
N MET A 1 66.87 18.98 -11.25
CA MET A 1 66.42 17.62 -11.63
C MET A 1 66.86 16.72 -10.49
N SER A 2 66.15 16.77 -9.36
CA SER A 2 64.97 15.94 -9.05
C SER A 2 65.40 14.49 -8.86
N ASP A 3 65.85 14.15 -7.65
CA ASP A 3 65.56 12.89 -6.99
C ASP A 3 66.08 12.93 -5.54
N GLU A 4 65.34 12.27 -4.66
CA GLU A 4 65.58 12.02 -3.23
C GLU A 4 65.30 13.17 -2.22
N LEU A 5 64.10 13.17 -1.65
CA LEU A 5 63.89 12.51 -0.35
C LEU A 5 62.38 12.44 -0.07
N ASN A 6 61.90 11.23 0.28
CA ASN A 6 61.08 10.95 1.46
C ASN A 6 60.01 11.99 1.86
N LEU A 7 58.78 11.63 2.18
CA LEU A 7 58.14 10.35 2.44
C LEU A 7 56.72 10.77 2.84
N HIS A 8 55.72 10.02 2.42
CA HIS A 8 54.39 9.97 3.04
C HIS A 8 53.96 11.19 3.87
N GLN A 9 53.34 12.15 3.20
CA GLN A 9 52.36 12.96 3.91
C GLN A 9 51.08 12.12 4.04
N GLU A 10 51.21 10.99 4.75
CA GLU A 10 50.12 10.49 5.57
C GLU A 10 49.85 11.63 6.55
N HIS A 11 48.80 12.39 6.27
CA HIS A 11 48.26 13.26 7.30
C HIS A 11 47.81 12.34 8.42
N ASP A 12 48.59 12.42 9.49
CA ASP A 12 48.37 11.87 10.82
C ASP A 12 46.89 11.64 11.10
N GLU A 13 46.64 10.45 11.62
CA GLU A 13 45.41 10.00 12.25
C GLU A 13 44.52 11.16 12.69
N VAL A 14 43.24 11.11 12.30
CA VAL A 14 42.19 11.94 12.87
C VAL A 14 42.21 11.75 14.38
N SER A 15 42.99 12.59 15.07
CA SER A 15 43.20 12.53 16.51
C SER A 15 42.14 13.41 17.14
N TYR A 16 41.22 12.77 17.86
CA TYR A 16 40.15 13.45 18.55
C TYR A 16 40.74 14.16 19.79
N GLU A 17 40.60 15.49 19.86
CA GLU A 17 40.93 16.28 21.06
C GLU A 17 40.11 15.73 22.25
N ARG A 18 40.79 15.16 23.23
CA ARG A 18 40.16 14.54 24.42
C ARG A 18 39.85 15.53 25.55
N GLU A 19 40.02 16.82 25.30
CA GLU A 19 40.05 17.85 26.35
C GLU A 19 38.66 18.46 26.66
N ASP A 20 37.74 18.49 25.70
CA ASP A 20 36.53 19.32 25.86
C ASP A 20 35.40 18.67 26.68
N LEU A 21 35.38 17.34 26.85
CA LEU A 21 34.34 16.66 27.65
C LEU A 21 34.88 15.39 28.34
N SER A 22 34.92 15.41 29.67
CA SER A 22 35.27 14.21 30.43
C SER A 22 34.23 13.09 30.23
N PRO A 23 34.64 11.83 29.93
CA PRO A 23 33.71 10.70 29.80
C PRO A 23 32.81 10.51 31.02
N ARG A 24 33.34 10.77 32.21
CA ARG A 24 32.63 10.66 33.47
C ARG A 24 31.51 11.70 33.62
N GLY A 25 31.72 12.92 33.13
CA GLY A 25 30.70 13.97 33.09
C GLY A 25 29.53 13.59 32.16
N ILE A 26 29.84 12.98 31.02
CA ILE A 26 28.84 12.48 30.08
C ILE A 26 27.98 11.39 30.75
N PHE A 27 28.58 10.40 31.41
CA PHE A 27 27.81 9.37 32.11
C PHE A 27 26.98 9.93 33.27
N ALA A 28 27.52 10.86 34.06
CA ALA A 28 26.76 11.51 35.13
C ALA A 28 25.56 12.29 34.57
N PHE A 29 25.74 12.99 33.45
CA PHE A 29 24.66 13.69 32.76
C PHE A 29 23.59 12.73 32.22
N LEU A 30 23.98 11.63 31.57
CA LEU A 30 23.04 10.63 31.06
C LEU A 30 22.24 9.96 32.18
N ILE A 31 22.90 9.63 33.30
CA ILE A 31 22.21 9.09 34.48
C ILE A 31 21.24 10.13 35.06
N GLY A 32 21.66 11.40 35.17
CA GLY A 32 20.80 12.49 35.61
C GLY A 32 19.56 12.65 34.71
N LEU A 33 19.76 12.66 33.38
CA LEU A 33 18.68 12.74 32.40
C LEU A 33 17.71 11.56 32.53
N ALA A 34 18.23 10.34 32.69
CA ALA A 34 17.41 9.14 32.89
C ALA A 34 16.59 9.22 34.18
N LEU A 35 17.19 9.64 35.30
CA LEU A 35 16.50 9.79 36.58
C LEU A 35 15.39 10.83 36.51
N VAL A 36 15.64 11.98 35.86
CA VAL A 36 14.60 13.00 35.64
C VAL A 36 13.48 12.45 34.75
N GLY A 37 13.81 11.73 33.68
CA GLY A 37 12.82 11.08 32.82
C GLY A 37 11.95 10.07 33.57
N VAL A 38 12.56 9.25 34.43
CA VAL A 38 11.86 8.29 35.29
C VAL A 38 10.97 9.02 36.31
N LEU A 39 11.45 10.10 36.92
CA LEU A 39 10.67 10.92 37.85
C LEU A 39 9.44 11.52 37.16
N ILE A 40 9.62 12.11 35.98
CA ILE A 40 8.52 12.66 35.17
C ILE A 40 7.54 11.54 34.80
N HIS A 41 8.03 10.35 34.41
CA HIS A 41 7.17 9.22 34.11
C HIS A 41 6.26 8.83 35.30
N PHE A 42 6.83 8.72 36.50
CA PHE A 42 6.04 8.42 37.71
C PHE A 42 5.10 9.56 38.09
N ALA A 43 5.53 10.82 37.96
CA ALA A 43 4.69 11.98 38.20
C ALA A 43 3.48 12.02 37.24
N LEU A 44 3.70 11.80 35.94
CA LEU A 44 2.63 11.70 34.96
C LEU A 44 1.70 10.52 35.28
N LYS A 45 2.23 9.33 35.56
CA LYS A 45 1.41 8.15 35.90
C LYS A 45 0.54 8.41 37.14
N GLY A 46 1.11 9.03 38.18
CA GLY A 46 0.38 9.41 39.38
C GLY A 46 -0.69 10.47 39.11
N MET A 47 -0.33 11.55 38.39
CA MET A 47 -1.25 12.63 38.04
C MET A 47 -2.41 12.14 37.15
N TYR A 48 -2.12 11.36 36.11
CA TYR A 48 -3.14 10.76 35.25
C TYR A 48 -4.03 9.79 36.05
N GLY A 49 -3.46 8.97 36.94
CA GLY A 49 -4.23 8.09 37.80
C GLY A 49 -5.16 8.85 38.75
N TYR A 50 -4.68 9.94 39.34
CA TYR A 50 -5.47 10.82 40.19
C TYR A 50 -6.60 11.51 39.42
N LEU A 51 -6.27 12.11 38.27
CA LEU A 51 -7.25 12.78 37.40
C LEU A 51 -8.32 11.81 36.87
N ASP A 52 -7.91 10.60 36.44
CA ASP A 52 -8.85 9.56 35.98
C ASP A 52 -9.77 9.11 37.12
N SER A 53 -9.24 8.93 38.33
CA SER A 53 -10.05 8.61 39.51
C SER A 53 -11.01 9.74 39.87
N TYR A 54 -10.55 11.00 39.81
CA TYR A 54 -11.38 12.18 40.07
C TYR A 54 -12.49 12.33 39.02
N GLN A 55 -12.14 12.15 37.74
CA GLN A 55 -13.08 12.27 36.63
C GLN A 55 -14.11 11.13 36.62
N LYS A 56 -13.76 9.89 37.01
CA LYS A 56 -14.73 8.79 37.14
C LYS A 56 -15.82 9.08 38.16
N GLN A 57 -15.50 9.78 39.24
CA GLN A 57 -16.48 10.14 40.28
C GLN A 57 -17.42 11.27 39.84
N HIS A 58 -16.97 12.14 38.92
CA HIS A 58 -17.73 13.31 38.46
C HIS A 58 -18.22 13.19 37.00
N GLN A 59 -18.16 12.00 36.41
CA GLN A 59 -18.67 11.77 35.07
C GLN A 59 -20.21 11.79 35.11
N PRO A 60 -20.88 12.64 34.32
CA PRO A 60 -22.32 12.61 34.23
C PRO A 60 -22.77 11.22 33.75
N PRO A 61 -23.84 10.66 34.33
CA PRO A 61 -24.33 9.36 33.93
C PRO A 61 -24.68 9.39 32.45
N LEU A 62 -24.30 8.33 31.73
CA LEU A 62 -24.66 8.13 30.33
C LEU A 62 -26.17 8.35 30.17
N ASN A 63 -26.55 9.12 29.16
CA ASN A 63 -27.95 9.45 28.90
C ASN A 63 -28.80 8.17 28.93
N PRO A 64 -29.93 8.14 29.67
CA PRO A 64 -30.70 6.92 29.87
C PRO A 64 -31.31 6.35 28.59
N MET A 65 -31.32 7.13 27.50
CA MET A 65 -31.78 6.71 26.16
C MET A 65 -30.66 6.14 25.29
N ALA A 66 -29.40 6.28 25.70
CA ALA A 66 -28.31 5.49 25.13
C ALA A 66 -28.44 4.10 25.77
N SER A 67 -29.23 3.25 25.11
CA SER A 67 -29.33 1.80 25.39
C SER A 67 -28.01 1.29 25.91
N GLN A 68 -28.04 0.72 27.12
CA GLN A 68 -26.91 0.20 27.87
C GLN A 68 -26.06 -0.68 26.96
N THR A 69 -25.08 -0.07 26.30
CA THR A 69 -24.07 -0.83 25.58
C THR A 69 -23.21 -1.34 26.71
N GLU A 70 -23.18 -2.66 26.92
CA GLU A 70 -22.41 -3.32 27.98
C GLU A 70 -20.94 -2.88 28.06
N ASN A 71 -20.46 -2.21 27.01
CA ASN A 71 -19.16 -1.58 26.93
C ASN A 71 -19.33 -0.07 26.70
N ASP A 72 -18.69 0.73 27.56
CA ASP A 72 -18.50 2.17 27.40
C ASP A 72 -18.13 2.50 25.94
N SER A 73 -18.98 3.27 25.25
CA SER A 73 -18.81 3.61 23.82
C SER A 73 -17.52 4.36 23.50
N ARG A 74 -16.80 4.81 24.54
CA ARG A 74 -15.45 5.40 24.43
C ARG A 74 -14.35 4.36 24.21
N LYS A 75 -14.63 3.06 24.36
CA LYS A 75 -13.71 1.95 24.11
C LYS A 75 -14.25 1.11 22.96
N VAL A 76 -13.80 1.39 21.75
CA VAL A 76 -14.15 0.61 20.56
C VAL A 76 -13.20 -0.60 20.46
N SER A 77 -13.75 -1.81 20.54
CA SER A 77 -13.03 -3.04 20.24
C SER A 77 -13.09 -3.38 18.74
N ASN A 78 -12.12 -4.14 18.23
CA ASN A 78 -12.17 -4.68 16.87
C ASN A 78 -13.44 -5.51 16.61
N ALA A 79 -13.98 -6.16 17.65
CA ALA A 79 -15.25 -6.88 17.57
C ALA A 79 -16.46 -5.96 17.35
N ASP A 80 -16.40 -4.72 17.85
CA ASP A 80 -17.45 -3.72 17.66
C ASP A 80 -17.41 -3.17 16.23
N ILE A 81 -16.21 -2.93 15.71
CA ILE A 81 -15.99 -2.56 14.30
C ILE A 81 -16.54 -3.66 13.38
N ALA A 82 -16.44 -4.93 13.81
CA ALA A 82 -16.94 -6.07 13.05
C ALA A 82 -18.47 -6.20 12.97
N ARG A 83 -19.23 -5.40 13.74
CA ARG A 83 -20.70 -5.36 13.66
C ARG A 83 -21.22 -4.37 12.61
N PHE A 84 -20.40 -3.42 12.16
CA PHE A 84 -20.81 -2.48 11.13
C PHE A 84 -20.89 -3.17 9.75
N PRO A 85 -21.89 -2.85 8.92
CA PRO A 85 -21.96 -3.37 7.55
C PRO A 85 -20.75 -2.88 6.73
N GLN A 86 -20.40 -3.61 5.67
CA GLN A 86 -19.34 -3.19 4.75
C GLN A 86 -19.82 -2.01 3.87
N PRO A 87 -18.93 -1.10 3.44
CA PRO A 87 -17.48 -1.07 3.67
C PRO A 87 -17.10 -0.49 5.04
N ARG A 88 -16.04 -1.04 5.66
CA ARG A 88 -15.51 -0.57 6.95
C ARG A 88 -14.27 0.28 6.73
N LEU A 89 -13.92 1.10 7.70
CA LEU A 89 -12.65 1.84 7.70
C LEU A 89 -11.49 0.83 7.67
N GLU A 90 -10.65 0.94 6.65
CA GLU A 90 -9.43 0.16 6.51
C GLU A 90 -8.42 0.66 7.55
N THR A 91 -7.97 -0.22 8.44
CA THR A 91 -7.08 0.17 9.56
C THR A 91 -5.60 -0.04 9.23
N ASN A 92 -5.30 -0.73 8.12
CA ASN A 92 -3.93 -1.12 7.79
C ASN A 92 -3.63 -1.12 6.27
N GLU A 93 -3.85 0.03 5.65
CA GLU A 93 -3.59 0.25 4.22
C GLU A 93 -2.16 -0.11 3.79
N ARG A 94 -1.18 0.13 4.66
CA ARG A 94 0.24 -0.03 4.33
C ARG A 94 0.67 -1.49 4.18
N LEU A 95 0.14 -2.39 5.01
CA LEU A 95 0.47 -3.81 4.89
C LEU A 95 -0.25 -4.43 3.69
N GLU A 96 -1.51 -4.08 3.47
CA GLU A 96 -2.32 -4.64 2.38
C GLU A 96 -1.73 -4.31 1.00
N ILE A 97 -1.27 -3.06 0.80
CA ILE A 97 -0.60 -2.66 -0.45
C ILE A 97 0.73 -3.42 -0.65
N ASN A 98 1.46 -3.73 0.42
CA ASN A 98 2.73 -4.46 0.31
C ASN A 98 2.49 -5.90 -0.13
N ASP A 99 1.56 -6.61 0.53
CA ASP A 99 1.22 -7.99 0.18
C ASP A 99 0.71 -8.09 -1.26
N PHE A 100 -0.10 -7.12 -1.69
CA PHE A 100 -0.55 -7.01 -3.08
C PHE A 100 0.63 -6.88 -4.04
N ARG A 101 1.56 -5.95 -3.79
CA ARG A 101 2.76 -5.75 -4.64
C ARG A 101 3.63 -7.00 -4.69
N LEU A 102 3.83 -7.68 -3.58
CA LEU A 102 4.62 -8.92 -3.52
C LEU A 102 3.97 -10.05 -4.34
N GLN A 103 2.65 -10.15 -4.33
CA GLN A 103 1.94 -11.11 -5.17
C GLN A 103 2.05 -10.79 -6.66
N GLU A 104 1.95 -9.51 -7.04
CA GLU A 104 2.16 -9.07 -8.42
C GLU A 104 3.58 -9.36 -8.89
N GLU A 105 4.58 -8.99 -8.08
CA GLU A 105 6.00 -9.24 -8.37
C GLU A 105 6.28 -10.74 -8.53
N LYS A 106 5.74 -11.58 -7.63
CA LYS A 106 5.85 -13.03 -7.75
C LYS A 106 5.20 -13.54 -9.03
N THR A 107 4.06 -12.99 -9.42
CA THR A 107 3.36 -13.40 -10.65
C THR A 107 4.17 -13.03 -11.90
N LEU A 108 4.75 -11.82 -11.93
CA LEU A 108 5.58 -11.32 -13.04
C LEU A 108 6.88 -12.11 -13.21
N ASN A 109 7.48 -12.55 -12.10
CA ASN A 109 8.81 -13.19 -12.10
C ASN A 109 8.76 -14.73 -12.06
N SER A 110 7.59 -15.35 -12.18
CA SER A 110 7.47 -16.81 -12.11
C SER A 110 6.67 -17.40 -13.26
N TYR A 111 6.99 -18.65 -13.57
CA TYR A 111 6.21 -19.46 -14.49
C TYR A 111 4.85 -19.81 -13.90
N GLY A 112 3.86 -19.97 -14.77
CA GLY A 112 2.53 -20.40 -14.38
C GLY A 112 1.73 -20.84 -15.59
N TRP A 113 0.51 -21.30 -15.34
CA TRP A 113 -0.46 -21.55 -16.41
C TRP A 113 -1.49 -20.44 -16.40
N VAL A 114 -1.78 -19.86 -17.57
CA VAL A 114 -2.93 -18.98 -17.75
C VAL A 114 -4.15 -19.83 -18.05
N ASP A 115 -4.00 -20.79 -18.98
CA ASP A 115 -5.01 -21.79 -19.30
C ASP A 115 -4.31 -23.12 -19.64
N LYS A 116 -4.46 -24.09 -18.74
CA LYS A 116 -3.89 -25.44 -18.91
C LYS A 116 -4.54 -26.21 -20.05
N GLN A 117 -5.84 -26.02 -20.27
CA GLN A 117 -6.60 -26.76 -21.27
C GLN A 117 -6.29 -26.26 -22.67
N ALA A 118 -6.12 -24.94 -22.82
CA ALA A 118 -5.69 -24.32 -24.06
C ALA A 118 -4.15 -24.37 -24.29
N GLY A 119 -3.37 -24.89 -23.34
CA GLY A 119 -1.92 -24.98 -23.44
C GLY A 119 -1.19 -23.63 -23.33
N VAL A 120 -1.82 -22.62 -22.73
CA VAL A 120 -1.27 -21.27 -22.60
C VAL A 120 -0.55 -21.11 -21.26
N ALA A 121 0.78 -21.04 -21.32
CA ALA A 121 1.64 -20.81 -20.15
C ALA A 121 2.04 -19.33 -20.00
N ARG A 122 2.15 -18.89 -18.75
CA ARG A 122 2.80 -17.63 -18.35
C ARG A 122 4.30 -17.90 -18.19
N ILE A 123 5.10 -17.00 -18.75
CA ILE A 123 6.56 -16.96 -18.58
C ILE A 123 6.95 -15.72 -17.76
N PRO A 124 8.10 -15.74 -17.06
CA PRO A 124 8.64 -14.55 -16.40
C PRO A 124 8.80 -13.38 -17.37
N ILE A 125 8.57 -12.16 -16.89
CA ILE A 125 8.55 -10.96 -17.73
C ILE A 125 9.89 -10.72 -18.43
N ASP A 126 11.01 -10.96 -17.76
CA ASP A 126 12.35 -10.84 -18.36
C ASP A 126 12.49 -11.76 -19.57
N ARG A 127 12.04 -13.02 -19.43
CA ARG A 127 12.07 -13.99 -20.52
C ARG A 127 11.13 -13.60 -21.66
N ALA A 128 9.97 -13.02 -21.35
CA ALA A 128 9.06 -12.49 -22.37
C ALA A 128 9.72 -11.36 -23.15
N MET A 129 10.40 -10.43 -22.47
CA MET A 129 11.11 -9.33 -23.12
C MET A 129 12.25 -9.83 -24.00
N GLU A 130 13.06 -10.80 -23.55
CA GLU A 130 14.11 -11.41 -24.37
C GLU A 130 13.55 -12.05 -25.65
N LEU A 131 12.47 -12.83 -25.52
CA LEU A 131 11.85 -13.49 -26.65
C LEU A 131 11.20 -12.50 -27.62
N LEU A 132 10.68 -11.38 -27.11
CA LEU A 132 10.12 -10.30 -27.93
C LEU A 132 11.23 -9.54 -28.65
N ALA A 133 12.34 -9.23 -27.97
CA ALA A 133 13.50 -8.60 -28.58
C ALA A 133 14.10 -9.45 -29.69
N GLN A 134 14.19 -10.78 -29.48
CA GLN A 134 14.67 -11.72 -30.49
C GLN A 134 13.73 -11.84 -31.70
N ARG A 135 12.41 -11.87 -31.47
CA ARG A 135 11.41 -11.96 -32.55
C ARG A 135 11.18 -10.63 -33.28
N GLY A 136 11.51 -9.52 -32.65
CA GLY A 136 11.13 -8.18 -33.10
C GLY A 136 9.65 -7.86 -32.79
N LEU A 137 9.34 -6.57 -32.76
CA LEU A 137 7.96 -6.09 -32.58
C LEU A 137 7.14 -6.37 -33.85
N PRO A 138 5.90 -6.87 -33.74
CA PRO A 138 5.06 -7.09 -34.90
C PRO A 138 4.77 -5.76 -35.61
N THR A 139 5.22 -5.61 -36.86
CA THR A 139 5.06 -4.40 -37.68
C THR A 139 3.66 -4.27 -38.32
N ARG A 140 2.81 -5.29 -38.14
CA ARG A 140 1.38 -5.26 -38.52
C ARG A 140 0.57 -5.96 -37.44
N PRO A 141 -0.57 -5.39 -36.99
CA PRO A 141 -1.47 -6.11 -36.08
C PRO A 141 -1.94 -7.38 -36.78
N GLN A 142 -1.56 -8.54 -36.26
CA GLN A 142 -2.14 -9.81 -36.68
C GLN A 142 -3.58 -9.83 -36.16
N ALA A 143 -4.54 -9.71 -37.07
CA ALA A 143 -5.96 -9.76 -36.74
C ALA A 143 -6.25 -11.08 -36.00
N GLY A 144 -6.52 -11.00 -34.70
CA GLY A 144 -6.89 -12.14 -33.85
C GLY A 144 -6.00 -12.39 -32.62
N ALA A 145 -4.87 -11.72 -32.44
CA ALA A 145 -3.94 -12.00 -31.34
C ALA A 145 -4.04 -11.05 -30.13
N VAL A 146 -5.11 -10.26 -30.02
CA VAL A 146 -5.34 -9.42 -28.83
C VAL A 146 -6.29 -10.20 -27.91
N PRO A 147 -5.86 -10.63 -26.70
CA PRO A 147 -6.79 -11.19 -25.73
C PRO A 147 -7.91 -10.17 -25.47
N PRO A 148 -9.17 -10.61 -25.27
CA PRO A 148 -10.30 -9.69 -25.16
C PRO A 148 -10.06 -8.73 -24.01
N SER A 149 -9.68 -7.48 -24.34
CA SER A 149 -9.63 -6.40 -23.37
C SER A 149 -11.06 -6.22 -22.84
N PRO A 150 -11.26 -6.07 -21.52
CA PRO A 150 -12.59 -5.83 -20.95
C PRO A 150 -13.28 -4.61 -21.56
N LEU A 151 -12.51 -3.65 -22.07
CA LEU A 151 -13.02 -2.49 -22.82
C LEU A 151 -13.64 -2.88 -24.17
N ASN A 152 -13.06 -3.86 -24.87
CA ASN A 152 -13.59 -4.36 -26.13
C ASN A 152 -14.86 -5.18 -25.91
N THR A 153 -14.91 -5.96 -24.83
CA THR A 153 -16.11 -6.71 -24.42
C THR A 153 -17.22 -5.75 -24.01
N ALA A 154 -16.93 -4.75 -23.18
CA ALA A 154 -17.91 -3.73 -22.77
C ALA A 154 -18.44 -2.92 -23.96
N ARG A 155 -17.58 -2.54 -24.91
CA ARG A 155 -17.98 -1.85 -26.15
C ARG A 155 -18.85 -2.73 -27.04
N GLN A 156 -18.54 -4.02 -27.18
CA GLN A 156 -19.37 -4.95 -27.96
C GLN A 156 -20.74 -5.17 -27.32
N VAL A 157 -20.81 -5.30 -25.99
CA VAL A 157 -22.09 -5.40 -25.27
C VAL A 157 -22.90 -4.13 -25.44
N ALA A 158 -22.29 -2.95 -25.28
CA ALA A 158 -22.94 -1.67 -25.49
C ALA A 158 -23.51 -1.51 -26.92
N THR A 159 -22.77 -1.94 -27.95
CA THR A 159 -23.26 -1.91 -29.34
C THR A 159 -24.38 -2.92 -29.62
N ARG A 160 -24.46 -4.02 -28.88
CA ARG A 160 -25.55 -5.01 -29.01
C ARG A 160 -26.82 -4.57 -28.29
N SER A 161 -26.67 -3.78 -27.23
CA SER A 161 -27.79 -3.22 -26.46
C SER A 161 -28.29 -1.87 -26.98
N ASP A 162 -27.55 -1.23 -27.89
CA ASP A 162 -28.00 -0.02 -28.58
C ASP A 162 -29.15 -0.35 -29.54
N THR A 163 -30.38 -0.22 -29.04
CA THR A 163 -31.62 -0.43 -29.79
C THR A 163 -32.05 0.83 -30.56
N SER A 164 -31.24 1.90 -30.55
CA SER A 164 -31.59 3.16 -31.21
C SER A 164 -31.38 3.16 -32.73
N GLN A 165 -30.68 2.17 -33.30
CA GLN A 165 -30.65 1.98 -34.75
C GLN A 165 -31.80 1.08 -35.22
N SER A 166 -32.99 1.68 -35.35
CA SER A 166 -34.08 1.09 -36.10
C SER A 166 -33.67 0.83 -37.56
N PRO A 167 -33.99 -0.34 -38.15
CA PRO A 167 -33.73 -0.59 -39.56
C PRO A 167 -34.60 0.33 -40.41
N LYS A 168 -33.94 1.12 -41.26
CA LYS A 168 -34.56 2.02 -42.24
C LYS A 168 -35.49 1.19 -43.16
N PRO A 169 -36.81 1.48 -43.26
CA PRO A 169 -37.70 0.68 -44.09
C PRO A 169 -37.45 0.98 -45.58
N SER A 170 -37.10 -0.06 -46.33
CA SER A 170 -37.01 -0.03 -47.78
C SER A 170 -38.40 0.12 -48.41
N LYS A 171 -38.77 1.33 -48.86
CA LYS A 171 -39.95 1.57 -49.70
C LYS A 171 -39.75 0.88 -51.05
N LYS A 172 -40.50 -0.21 -51.31
CA LYS A 172 -40.60 -0.85 -52.62
C LYS A 172 -41.87 -0.33 -53.31
N GLY A 173 -41.72 0.62 -54.24
CA GLY A 173 -42.78 1.06 -55.13
C GLY A 173 -43.17 -0.07 -56.08
N LYS A 174 -44.47 -0.39 -56.14
CA LYS A 174 -45.04 -1.25 -57.18
C LYS A 174 -45.47 -0.36 -58.34
N GLU A 175 -44.74 -0.44 -59.45
CA GLU A 175 -45.21 0.02 -60.76
C GLU A 175 -45.99 -1.14 -61.39
N VAL A 176 -47.26 -0.92 -61.69
CA VAL A 176 -48.16 -1.86 -62.37
C VAL A 176 -48.20 -1.45 -63.83
N LYS A 177 -47.72 -2.33 -64.72
CA LYS A 177 -47.98 -2.24 -66.15
C LYS A 177 -48.17 -3.65 -66.72
N GLN A 178 -49.43 -4.04 -66.85
CA GLN A 178 -50.09 -4.61 -68.02
C GLN A 178 -51.46 -5.17 -67.61
#